data_AF-A0A4R0R696-F1
#
_entry.id   AF-A0A4R0R696-F1
#
_cell.length_a   1.000
_cell.length_b   1.000
_cell.length_c   1.000
_cell.angle_alpha   90.00
_cell.angle_beta   90.00
_cell.angle_gamma   90.00
#
_symmetry.space_group_name_H-M   'P 1'
#
loop_
_entity.id
_entity.type
_entity.pdbx_description
1 polymer ?
#
loop_
_entity_poly.entity_id
_entity_poly.type
_entity_poly.pdbx_seq_one_letter_code
_entity_poly.pdbx_strand_id
1 'polypeptide(L)' 'MLVISTETGYNKWACNTCAYEFPITKQMTSRTHLKRKEVDDVLGGEDMWKHADSTAGASLLAMILLDTRN' A
#
# COMPACT_ATOMS: atom_id res chain seq x y z
N MET A 1 5.25 19.82 -21.57
CA MET A 1 4.88 20.32 -20.22
C MET A 1 3.39 20.64 -20.24
N LEU A 2 2.66 20.36 -19.16
CA LEU A 2 1.21 20.57 -19.07
C LEU A 2 0.96 21.89 -18.33
N VAL A 3 0.19 22.81 -18.92
CA VAL A 3 -0.11 24.13 -18.31
C VAL A 3 -1.63 24.34 -18.31
N ILE A 4 -2.17 24.81 -17.20
CA ILE A 4 -3.59 25.21 -17.07
C ILE A 4 -3.69 26.66 -17.56
N SER A 5 -4.47 26.89 -18.62
CA SER A 5 -4.75 28.26 -19.10
C SER A 5 -5.82 28.88 -18.21
N THR A 6 -5.51 29.96 -17.48
CA THR A 6 -6.48 30.68 -16.65
C THR A 6 -7.60 31.33 -17.46
N GLU A 7 -7.35 31.62 -18.74
CA GLU A 7 -8.28 32.31 -19.63
C GLU A 7 -9.37 31.41 -20.21
N THR A 8 -9.04 30.14 -20.47
CA THR A 8 -9.95 29.19 -21.13
C THR A 8 -10.42 28.07 -20.21
N GLY A 9 -9.79 27.90 -19.03
CA GLY A 9 -10.18 26.88 -18.05
C GLY A 9 -9.87 25.44 -18.48
N TYR A 10 -9.22 25.25 -19.64
CA TYR A 10 -8.88 23.95 -20.18
C TYR A 10 -7.37 23.66 -20.06
N ASN A 11 -7.05 22.38 -19.90
CA ASN A 11 -5.67 21.90 -19.89
C ASN A 11 -5.11 21.87 -21.32
N LYS A 12 -3.93 22.46 -21.52
CA LYS A 12 -3.25 22.49 -22.82
C LYS A 12 -1.80 22.03 -22.72
N TRP A 13 -1.33 21.38 -23.77
CA TRP A 13 0.09 21.13 -23.98
C TRP A 13 0.69 22.37 -24.62
N ALA A 14 1.58 23.05 -23.89
CA ALA A 14 2.31 24.21 -24.38
C ALA A 14 3.79 23.86 -24.54
N CYS A 15 4.38 24.34 -25.63
CA CYS A 15 5.84 24.35 -25.77
C CYS A 15 6.42 25.57 -25.04
N ASN A 16 7.55 25.41 -24.36
CA ASN A 16 8.22 26.53 -23.67
C ASN A 16 9.10 27.36 -24.61
N THR A 17 9.53 26.79 -25.74
CA THR A 17 10.47 27.45 -26.67
C THR A 17 9.77 28.06 -27.90
N CYS A 18 8.51 27.73 -28.15
CA CYS A 18 7.73 28.29 -29.27
C CYS A 18 6.25 28.42 -28.90
N ALA A 19 5.49 29.23 -29.65
CA ALA A 19 4.07 29.50 -29.42
C ALA A 19 3.11 28.34 -29.83
N TYR A 20 3.60 27.11 -29.82
CA TYR A 20 2.79 25.95 -30.15
C TYR A 20 1.95 25.50 -28.95
N GLU A 21 0.64 25.46 -29.14
CA GLU A 21 -0.33 25.01 -28.15
C GLU A 21 -1.24 23.92 -28.73
N PHE A 22 -1.47 22.85 -27.96
CA PHE A 22 -2.42 21.80 -28.31
C PHE A 22 -3.40 21.54 -27.16
N PRO A 23 -4.71 21.77 -27.34
CA PRO A 23 -5.71 21.59 -26.29
C PRO A 23 -5.99 20.10 -26.02
N ILE A 24 -6.14 19.73 -24.75
CA ILE A 24 -6.44 18.34 -24.35
C ILE A 24 -7.95 18.12 -24.39
N THR A 25 -8.44 17.49 -25.46
CA THR A 25 -9.87 17.21 -25.66
C THR A 25 -10.31 15.82 -25.19
N LYS A 26 -9.36 14.88 -25.06
CA LYS A 26 -9.61 13.48 -24.67
C LYS A 26 -8.75 13.11 -23.47
N GLN A 27 -9.20 12.13 -22.71
CA GLN A 27 -8.43 11.56 -21.61
C GLN A 27 -7.19 10.84 -22.15
N MET A 28 -6.01 11.26 -21.69
CA MET A 28 -4.72 10.67 -22.03
C MET A 28 -4.09 10.11 -20.75
N THR A 29 -3.85 8.81 -20.69
CA THR A 29 -3.24 8.15 -19.52
C THR A 29 -1.95 7.47 -19.93
N SER A 30 -0.84 7.78 -19.27
CA SER A 30 0.41 7.03 -19.38
C SER A 30 0.57 6.19 -18.12
N ARG A 31 0.71 4.86 -18.28
CA ARG A 31 0.95 3.94 -17.17
C ARG A 31 2.30 3.29 -17.33
N THR A 32 3.23 3.64 -16.45
CA THR A 32 4.50 2.92 -16.35
C THR A 32 4.31 1.73 -15.42
N HIS A 33 4.60 0.53 -15.91
CA HIS A 33 4.60 -0.68 -15.11
C HIS A 33 6.00 -0.89 -14.51
N LEU A 34 6.13 -0.63 -13.21
CA LEU A 34 7.39 -0.86 -12.51
C LEU A 34 7.53 -2.35 -12.15
N LYS A 35 8.72 -2.92 -12.33
CA LYS A 35 9.03 -4.26 -11.82
C LYS A 35 8.93 -4.20 -10.29
N ARG A 36 8.10 -5.07 -9.69
CA ARG A 36 8.09 -5.24 -8.24
C ARG A 36 9.43 -5.80 -7.79
N LYS A 37 9.91 -5.37 -6.62
CA LYS A 37 11.03 -6.04 -5.97
C LYS A 37 10.64 -7.51 -5.72
N GLU A 38 11.59 -8.41 -5.92
CA GLU A 38 11.41 -9.80 -5.54
C GLU A 38 11.26 -9.84 -4.01
N VAL A 39 10.36 -10.70 -3.53
CA VAL A 39 10.20 -10.90 -2.08
C VAL A 39 11.43 -11.69 -1.67
N ASP A 40 12.45 -10.99 -1.18
CA ASP A 40 13.54 -11.65 -0.47
C ASP A 40 12.94 -12.36 0.75
N ASP A 41 13.46 -13.54 1.10
CA ASP A 41 13.07 -14.32 2.29
C ASP A 41 13.46 -13.57 3.57
N VAL A 42 12.75 -12.48 3.87
CA VAL A 42 12.91 -11.70 5.12
C VAL A 42 12.14 -12.34 6.28
N LEU A 43 11.43 -13.43 6.00
CA LEU A 43 10.78 -14.28 6.99
C LEU A 43 11.52 -15.62 6.98
N GLY A 44 12.75 -15.61 7.49
CA GLY A 44 13.58 -16.80 7.64
C GLY A 44 12.73 -17.98 8.11
N GLY A 45 12.90 -19.13 7.44
CA GLY A 45 11.92 -20.20 7.26
C GLY A 45 11.18 -20.77 8.48
N GLU A 46 10.72 -22.01 8.36
CA GLU A 46 9.77 -22.66 9.30
C GLU A 46 10.16 -22.58 10.79
N ASP A 47 11.44 -22.35 11.09
CA ASP A 47 11.97 -22.25 12.45
C ASP A 47 11.57 -20.95 13.19
N MET A 48 11.28 -19.84 12.51
CA MET A 48 10.92 -18.58 13.20
C MET A 48 9.48 -18.53 13.70
N TRP A 49 8.59 -19.39 13.20
CA TRP A 49 7.16 -19.37 13.56
C TRP A 49 6.78 -20.37 14.66
N LYS A 50 7.72 -21.21 15.12
CA LYS A 50 7.48 -22.23 16.15
C LYS A 50 7.03 -21.67 17.50
N HIS A 51 7.26 -20.39 17.76
CA HIS A 51 6.96 -19.76 19.05
C HIS A 51 5.83 -18.73 19.00
N ALA A 52 5.21 -18.50 17.83
CA ALA A 52 4.15 -17.51 17.67
C ALA A 52 2.87 -17.86 18.47
N ASP A 53 2.61 -19.15 18.71
CA ASP A 53 1.40 -19.63 19.41
C ASP A 53 1.54 -19.76 20.94
N SER A 54 2.71 -19.46 21.52
CA SER A 54 2.99 -19.81 22.93
C SER A 54 2.34 -18.87 23.98
N THR A 55 1.36 -18.05 23.60
CA THR A 55 0.75 -17.06 24.53
C THR A 55 -0.78 -17.10 24.60
N ALA A 56 -1.39 -18.28 24.45
CA ALA A 56 -2.77 -18.49 24.91
C ALA A 56 -2.74 -18.99 26.37
N GLY A 57 -2.92 -18.05 27.31
CA GLY A 57 -2.77 -18.27 28.75
C GLY A 57 -3.63 -19.39 29.32
N ALA A 58 -3.00 -20.51 29.66
CA ALA A 58 -3.61 -21.65 30.36
C ALA A 58 -3.45 -21.57 31.89
N SER A 59 -3.76 -20.42 32.51
CA SER A 59 -3.63 -20.24 33.97
C SER A 59 -4.91 -19.83 34.70
N LEU A 60 -6.07 -19.75 34.05
CA LEU A 60 -7.31 -19.28 34.68
C LEU A 60 -8.29 -20.40 35.10
N LEU A 61 -8.06 -21.65 34.70
CA LEU A 61 -8.98 -22.77 34.98
C LEU A 61 -8.70 -23.53 36.29
N ALA A 62 -7.56 -23.30 36.95
CA ALA A 62 -7.19 -24.02 38.16
C ALA A 62 -7.77 -23.44 39.47
N MET A 63 -8.31 -22.22 39.45
CA MET A 63 -8.76 -21.54 40.68
C MET A 63 -10.25 -21.75 40.99
N ILE A 64 -11.06 -22.20 40.03
CA ILE A 64 -12.51 -22.40 40.21
C ILE A 64 -12.85 -23.82 40.73
N LEU A 65 -11.96 -24.81 40.54
CA LEU A 65 -12.24 -26.22 40.87
C LEU A 65 -11.78 -26.67 42.27
N LEU A 66 -11.16 -25.80 43.06
CA LEU A 66 -10.75 -26.12 44.45
C LEU A 66 -11.70 -25.54 45.52
N ASP A 67 -12.73 -24.78 45.13
CA ASP A 67 -13.68 -24.13 46.06
C ASP A 67 -15.05 -24.83 46.16
N THR A 68 -15.24 -25.97 45.48
CA THR A 68 -16.47 -26.79 45.57
C THR A 68 -16.32 -28.07 46.39
N ARG A 69 -15.22 -28.21 47.16
CA ARG A 69 -15.09 -29.21 48.24
C ARG A 69 -15.16 -28.51 49.60
N ASN A 70 -16.37 -28.06 49.94
CA ASN A 70 -16.92 -28.26 51.27
C ASN A 70 -17.81 -29.49 51.21
#